data_AF-A0A2V9L575-F1
#
_entry.id   AF-A0A2V9L575-F1
#
_cell.length_a   1.000
_cell.length_b   1.000
_cell.length_c   1.000
_cell.angle_alpha   90.00
_cell.angle_beta   90.00
_cell.angle_gamma   90.00
#
_symmetry.space_group_name_H-M   'P 1'
#
loop_
_entity.id
_entity.type
_entity.pdbx_description
1 polymer ?
#
loop_
_entity_poly.entity_id
_entity_poly.type
_entity_poly.pdbx_seq_one_letter_code
_entity_poly.pdbx_strand_id
1 'polypeptide(L)'
;MSAGLLLTLLLAATTLVWRAAHLQAVGSDEIPFRKHTIDLGRSESVDAADINRDGRLDVVSGENWYEQAPPAERGAGPRWIKHHFRDLPYADGYIEDLSDLAIDVNGDGYPDIVSCSYWQQPLTWWENPQGQDKPWRKTVIQTGSPVEFAFLVDLLNTGKATQLLPQFGDENFPLSWYEVTGSGADAKWTRHIVSPQSYGHGIGAGDVNGDGRTDIITPKGWFEAPSDPRNGQWIFHQEFNLGATGFIYVEDVNGEKGSIYFDLEDMHQLQYFNHEDPAHVQGWRTILVTGAEHPYMANWWVPGCVIGYEHTFVNALADFLKGLEKGERVRPDFRDALETQAVAEAVLESARTERWVSPETGDLRLEARG
;
A
#
# COMPACT_ATOMS: atom_id res chain seq x y z
N MET A 1 33.72 59.85 47.95
CA MET A 1 32.34 60.21 48.36
C MET A 1 31.95 61.39 47.48
N SER A 2 31.00 61.32 46.55
CA SER A 2 29.87 60.41 46.39
C SER A 2 29.53 60.31 44.91
N ALA A 3 29.42 59.07 44.43
CA ALA A 3 28.85 58.71 43.14
C ALA A 3 27.32 58.66 43.25
N GLY A 4 26.64 58.85 42.13
CA GLY A 4 25.31 58.27 41.91
C GLY A 4 24.18 59.28 41.73
N LEU A 5 24.06 59.84 40.52
CA LEU A 5 22.76 60.27 40.00
C LEU A 5 22.84 60.45 38.48
N LEU A 6 22.68 59.34 37.74
CA LEU A 6 22.27 59.32 36.32
C LEU A 6 22.07 57.86 35.89
N LEU A 7 20.99 57.24 36.36
CA LEU A 7 20.47 56.02 35.74
C LEU A 7 18.96 55.92 35.98
N THR A 8 18.22 56.80 35.33
CA THR A 8 16.75 56.77 35.32
C THR A 8 16.27 57.28 33.97
N LEU A 9 16.61 56.54 32.89
CA LEU A 9 16.02 56.66 31.54
C LEU A 9 16.73 55.69 30.58
N LEU A 10 16.57 54.38 30.77
CA LEU A 10 16.86 53.37 29.74
C LEU A 10 16.24 52.02 30.11
N LEU A 11 14.98 52.04 30.57
CA LEU A 11 14.18 50.84 30.84
C LEU A 11 12.91 50.77 29.98
N ALA A 12 12.99 51.27 28.74
CA ALA A 12 11.84 51.37 27.84
C ALA A 12 12.12 50.95 26.38
N ALA A 13 13.22 50.25 26.08
CA ALA A 13 13.53 49.89 24.68
C ALA A 13 14.09 48.47 24.48
N THR A 14 13.84 47.54 25.41
CA THR A 14 14.10 46.11 25.20
C THR A 14 12.96 45.27 25.74
N THR A 15 11.71 45.63 25.41
CA THR A 15 10.78 44.56 25.06
C THR A 15 11.26 44.02 23.72
N LEU A 16 12.20 43.07 23.77
CA LEU A 16 12.28 42.09 22.69
C LEU A 16 10.88 41.51 22.62
N VAL A 17 10.10 42.02 21.68
CA VAL A 17 8.96 41.31 21.15
C VAL A 17 9.58 40.05 20.56
N TRP A 18 9.63 39.01 21.38
CA TRP A 18 9.72 37.63 20.92
C TRP A 18 8.39 37.39 20.20
N ARG A 19 8.24 38.01 19.02
CA ARG A 19 7.60 37.31 17.94
C ARG A 19 8.48 36.09 17.81
N ALA A 20 8.00 34.97 18.34
CA ALA A 20 8.26 33.71 17.69
C ALA A 20 7.89 34.01 16.23
N ALA A 21 8.90 34.37 15.43
CA ALA A 21 8.89 34.01 14.04
C ALA A 21 8.70 32.51 14.15
N HIS A 22 7.46 32.06 13.99
CA HIS A 22 7.25 30.72 13.54
C HIS A 22 8.14 30.65 12.31
N LEU A 23 9.29 30.00 12.46
CA LEU A 23 9.92 29.28 11.37
C LEU A 23 8.86 28.25 10.97
N GLN A 24 7.78 28.73 10.34
CA GLN A 24 7.18 27.97 9.28
C GLN A 24 8.35 27.83 8.32
N ALA A 25 8.85 26.61 8.17
CA ALA A 25 9.53 26.25 6.95
C ALA A 25 8.63 26.83 5.86
N VAL A 26 9.09 27.89 5.19
CA VAL A 26 8.45 28.38 3.99
C VAL A 26 8.81 27.30 2.97
N GLY A 27 8.07 26.19 3.05
CA GLY A 27 8.01 25.22 1.98
C GLY A 27 7.68 25.98 0.73
N SER A 28 8.31 25.60 -0.37
CA SER A 28 8.06 26.27 -1.64
C SER A 28 6.57 26.19 -1.98
N ASP A 29 6.14 26.87 -3.04
CA ASP A 29 4.78 26.83 -3.59
C ASP A 29 4.34 25.41 -4.10
N GLU A 30 4.85 24.34 -3.48
CA GLU A 30 4.51 22.93 -3.59
C GLU A 30 3.01 22.67 -3.39
N ILE A 31 2.52 21.53 -3.91
CA ILE A 31 1.26 20.92 -3.42
C ILE A 31 1.43 20.75 -1.91
N PRO A 32 0.72 21.52 -1.06
CA PRO A 32 0.96 21.46 0.36
C PRO A 32 0.26 20.23 0.91
N PHE A 33 1.02 19.18 1.22
CA PHE A 33 0.51 18.08 2.02
C PHE A 33 0.35 18.54 3.46
N ARG A 34 -0.86 18.41 4.00
CA ARG A 34 -1.15 18.68 5.41
C ARG A 34 -1.46 17.37 6.09
N LYS A 35 -0.71 17.04 7.14
CA LYS A 35 -1.05 15.91 8.01
C LYS A 35 -2.36 16.22 8.74
N HIS A 36 -3.31 15.31 8.64
CA HIS A 36 -4.50 15.30 9.47
C HIS A 36 -4.59 13.95 10.18
N THR A 37 -4.51 13.96 11.51
CA THR A 37 -4.67 12.73 12.29
C THR A 37 -6.15 12.42 12.45
N ILE A 38 -6.61 11.30 11.92
CA ILE A 38 -8.01 10.84 12.01
C ILE A 38 -8.20 9.98 13.26
N ASP A 39 -7.36 8.96 13.43
CA ASP A 39 -7.32 8.12 14.62
C ASP A 39 -5.86 7.79 14.99
N LEU A 40 -5.60 7.61 16.28
CA LEU A 40 -4.33 7.12 16.84
C LEU A 40 -4.42 5.61 17.15
N GLY A 41 -5.48 4.95 16.69
CA GLY A 41 -5.83 3.56 16.95
C GLY A 41 -4.72 2.55 16.64
N ARG A 42 -5.03 1.28 16.89
CA ARG A 42 -4.07 0.17 16.86
C ARG A 42 -4.41 -0.89 15.81
N SER A 43 -5.16 -0.49 14.80
CA SER A 43 -5.55 -1.34 13.69
C SER A 43 -4.44 -1.37 12.65
N GLU A 44 -4.24 -2.52 12.03
CA GLU A 44 -3.20 -2.70 11.02
C GLU A 44 -3.76 -2.50 9.61
N SER A 45 -5.08 -2.41 9.47
CA SER A 45 -5.77 -2.26 8.21
C SER A 45 -6.44 -0.89 8.03
N VAL A 46 -6.57 -0.49 6.76
CA VAL A 46 -7.33 0.68 6.34
C VAL A 46 -7.83 0.46 4.92
N ASP A 47 -9.05 0.92 4.64
CA ASP A 47 -9.58 1.01 3.27
C ASP A 47 -10.39 2.30 3.09
N ALA A 48 -10.64 2.69 1.85
CA ALA A 48 -11.39 3.88 1.49
C ALA A 48 -12.55 3.54 0.54
N ALA A 49 -13.77 3.84 0.97
CA ALA A 49 -14.98 3.61 0.20
C ALA A 49 -16.08 4.61 0.58
N ASP A 50 -17.04 4.82 -0.31
CA ASP A 50 -18.23 5.64 -0.03
C ASP A 50 -19.24 4.82 0.81
N ILE A 51 -19.00 4.73 2.13
CA ILE A 51 -19.70 3.82 3.05
C ILE A 51 -21.17 4.22 3.21
N ASN A 52 -21.46 5.51 3.18
CA ASN A 52 -22.80 6.07 3.34
C ASN A 52 -23.48 6.46 2.02
N ARG A 53 -22.79 6.33 0.87
CA ARG A 53 -23.26 6.68 -0.48
C ARG A 53 -23.55 8.18 -0.68
N ASP A 54 -22.77 9.04 -0.04
CA ASP A 54 -22.91 10.48 -0.19
C ASP A 54 -22.03 11.08 -1.30
N GLY A 55 -21.29 10.23 -2.02
CA GLY A 55 -20.42 10.60 -3.12
C GLY A 55 -19.01 11.02 -2.70
N ARG A 56 -18.65 10.84 -1.43
CA ARG A 56 -17.29 11.07 -0.91
C ARG A 56 -16.72 9.77 -0.38
N LEU A 57 -15.41 9.59 -0.54
CA LEU A 57 -14.72 8.44 0.05
C LEU A 57 -14.56 8.68 1.56
N ASP A 58 -15.09 7.75 2.32
CA ASP A 58 -14.86 7.59 3.75
C ASP A 58 -13.65 6.69 3.98
N VAL A 59 -13.24 6.57 5.25
CA VAL A 59 -12.14 5.68 5.65
C VAL A 59 -12.70 4.62 6.61
N VAL A 60 -12.33 3.36 6.45
CA VAL A 60 -12.58 2.29 7.43
C VAL A 60 -11.26 1.82 8.01
N SER A 61 -11.22 1.59 9.32
CA SER A 61 -10.07 0.99 10.00
C SER A 61 -10.51 0.43 11.35
N GLY A 62 -10.29 -0.87 11.56
CA GLY A 62 -10.62 -1.52 12.82
C GLY A 62 -12.09 -1.45 13.15
N GLU A 63 -12.39 -1.06 14.38
CA GLU A 63 -13.77 -1.03 14.90
C GLU A 63 -14.62 0.12 14.34
N ASN A 64 -14.04 0.98 13.50
CA ASN A 64 -14.64 2.26 13.13
C ASN A 64 -14.52 2.56 11.64
N TRP A 65 -15.47 3.32 11.14
CA TRP A 65 -15.33 4.06 9.90
C TRP A 65 -15.47 5.56 10.17
N TYR A 66 -14.91 6.37 9.29
CA TYR A 66 -14.73 7.79 9.44
C TYR A 66 -15.33 8.47 8.23
N GLU A 67 -16.53 9.03 8.42
CA GLU A 67 -17.26 9.73 7.38
C GLU A 67 -16.52 11.02 7.01
N GLN A 68 -16.28 11.20 5.72
CA GLN A 68 -15.74 12.44 5.21
C GLN A 68 -16.85 13.49 5.14
N ALA A 69 -16.69 14.57 5.90
CA ALA A 69 -17.61 15.71 5.86
C ALA A 69 -16.92 16.99 5.34
N PRO A 70 -17.66 17.91 4.69
CA PRO A 70 -17.11 19.18 4.22
C PRO A 70 -16.40 19.97 5.33
N PRO A 71 -15.34 20.73 4.97
CA PRO A 71 -14.59 21.53 5.93
C PRO A 71 -15.48 22.55 6.64
N ALA A 72 -15.22 22.81 7.93
CA ALA A 72 -15.96 23.83 8.68
C ALA A 72 -15.70 25.24 8.16
N GLU A 73 -14.53 25.47 7.57
CA GLU A 73 -14.07 26.78 7.09
C GLU A 73 -13.36 26.64 5.74
N ARG A 74 -13.41 27.70 4.92
CA ARG A 74 -12.75 27.71 3.61
C ARG A 74 -11.24 27.58 3.77
N GLY A 75 -10.63 26.57 3.15
CA GLY A 75 -9.19 26.31 3.23
C GLY A 75 -8.75 25.41 4.39
N ALA A 76 -9.70 24.91 5.20
CA ALA A 76 -9.48 23.78 6.10
C ALA A 76 -9.59 22.45 5.34
N GLY A 77 -8.94 21.39 5.86
CA GLY A 77 -9.13 20.02 5.36
C GLY A 77 -10.51 19.46 5.71
N PRO A 78 -10.89 18.28 5.16
CA PRO A 78 -12.15 17.64 5.51
C PRO A 78 -12.26 17.37 7.01
N ARG A 79 -13.50 17.32 7.50
CA ARG A 79 -13.79 16.80 8.84
C ARG A 79 -14.02 15.30 8.75
N TRP A 80 -13.66 14.59 9.80
CA TRP A 80 -13.85 13.15 9.90
C TRP A 80 -14.77 12.85 11.07
N ILE A 81 -15.93 12.25 10.78
CA ILE A 81 -16.92 11.87 11.80
C ILE A 81 -16.75 10.38 12.07
N LYS A 82 -16.34 10.04 13.29
CA LYS A 82 -16.09 8.65 13.70
C LYS A 82 -17.40 7.94 13.99
N HIS A 83 -17.59 6.78 13.36
CA HIS A 83 -18.70 5.87 13.55
C HIS A 83 -18.16 4.51 13.97
N HIS A 84 -18.50 4.09 15.18
CA HIS A 84 -18.18 2.74 15.65
C HIS A 84 -19.19 1.75 15.09
N PHE A 85 -18.75 0.67 14.47
CA PHE A 85 -19.63 -0.26 13.75
C PHE A 85 -19.47 -1.75 14.11
N ARG A 86 -18.36 -2.12 14.75
CA ARG A 86 -18.08 -3.48 15.18
C ARG A 86 -17.14 -3.49 16.39
N ASP A 87 -17.20 -4.57 17.17
CA ASP A 87 -16.22 -4.87 18.21
C ASP A 87 -15.26 -5.95 17.71
N LEU A 88 -13.96 -5.75 17.90
CA LEU A 88 -12.92 -6.67 17.51
C LEU A 88 -12.11 -7.16 18.72
N PRO A 89 -11.68 -8.43 18.74
CA PRO A 89 -10.81 -8.92 19.80
C PRO A 89 -9.50 -8.15 19.87
N TYR A 90 -9.02 -7.93 21.09
CA TYR A 90 -7.66 -7.48 21.36
C TYR A 90 -6.84 -8.66 21.85
N ALA A 91 -5.79 -9.02 21.12
CA ALA A 91 -4.92 -10.13 21.42
C ALA A 91 -3.46 -9.72 21.19
N ASP A 92 -2.55 -10.19 22.05
CA ASP A 92 -1.09 -10.04 21.87
C ASP A 92 -0.57 -8.63 21.55
N GLY A 93 -1.28 -7.59 21.99
CA GLY A 93 -0.85 -6.19 21.85
C GLY A 93 -1.53 -5.41 20.72
N TYR A 94 -2.35 -6.05 19.89
CA TYR A 94 -2.99 -5.44 18.73
C TYR A 94 -4.49 -5.79 18.64
N ILE A 95 -5.22 -5.00 17.85
CA ILE A 95 -6.61 -5.29 17.49
C ILE A 95 -6.57 -6.28 16.31
N GLU A 96 -7.36 -7.34 16.39
CA GLU A 96 -7.44 -8.39 15.37
C GLU A 96 -8.12 -7.90 14.08
N ASP A 97 -7.43 -7.04 13.34
CA ASP A 97 -7.86 -6.42 12.09
C ASP A 97 -6.68 -6.28 11.13
N LEU A 98 -6.54 -7.23 10.21
CA LEU A 98 -5.37 -7.32 9.33
C LEU A 98 -5.70 -7.01 7.86
N SER A 99 -6.97 -6.93 7.50
CA SER A 99 -7.44 -6.41 6.23
C SER A 99 -8.87 -5.91 6.41
N ASP A 100 -9.20 -4.77 5.81
CA ASP A 100 -10.57 -4.29 5.64
C ASP A 100 -10.78 -4.10 4.14
N LEU A 101 -11.80 -4.77 3.59
CA LEU A 101 -12.08 -4.78 2.16
C LEU A 101 -13.53 -4.33 1.96
N ALA A 102 -13.71 -3.13 1.39
CA ALA A 102 -15.01 -2.61 1.05
C ALA A 102 -15.56 -3.27 -0.24
N ILE A 103 -16.67 -3.99 -0.11
CA ILE A 103 -17.32 -4.68 -1.23
C ILE A 103 -18.82 -4.84 -0.99
N ASP A 104 -19.64 -4.64 -2.01
CA ASP A 104 -21.08 -4.90 -1.96
C ASP A 104 -21.34 -6.41 -2.08
N VAL A 105 -21.43 -7.12 -0.96
CA VAL A 105 -21.57 -8.59 -0.93
C VAL A 105 -23.00 -8.99 -1.25
N ASN A 106 -24.00 -8.26 -0.77
CA ASN A 106 -25.40 -8.62 -0.94
C ASN A 106 -26.04 -7.98 -2.19
N GLY A 107 -25.34 -7.11 -2.92
CA GLY A 107 -25.86 -6.43 -4.10
C GLY A 107 -26.89 -5.35 -3.78
N ASP A 108 -26.89 -4.80 -2.57
CA ASP A 108 -27.81 -3.73 -2.14
C ASP A 108 -27.32 -2.33 -2.52
N GLY A 109 -26.10 -2.25 -3.06
CA GLY A 109 -25.46 -1.03 -3.53
C GLY A 109 -24.72 -0.25 -2.45
N TYR A 110 -24.69 -0.71 -1.19
CA TYR A 110 -23.83 -0.18 -0.14
C TYR A 110 -22.62 -1.10 0.05
N PRO A 111 -21.41 -0.55 0.23
CA PRO A 111 -20.26 -1.38 0.53
C PRO A 111 -20.40 -1.98 1.93
N ASP A 112 -20.20 -3.28 2.02
CA ASP A 112 -19.97 -4.02 3.25
C ASP A 112 -18.47 -4.10 3.53
N ILE A 113 -18.09 -4.56 4.72
CA ILE A 113 -16.67 -4.76 5.08
C ILE A 113 -16.38 -6.24 5.25
N VAL A 114 -15.46 -6.77 4.44
CA VAL A 114 -14.85 -8.08 4.65
C VAL A 114 -13.52 -7.90 5.36
N SER A 115 -13.31 -8.64 6.44
CA SER A 115 -12.12 -8.50 7.27
C SER A 115 -11.53 -9.84 7.68
N CYS A 116 -10.21 -9.83 7.95
CA CYS A 116 -9.47 -11.00 8.37
C CYS A 116 -8.69 -10.78 9.68
N SER A 117 -8.42 -11.89 10.37
CA SER A 117 -7.67 -11.90 11.63
C SER A 117 -6.82 -13.16 11.77
N TYR A 118 -5.84 -13.15 12.66
CA TYR A 118 -4.96 -14.29 12.87
C TYR A 118 -5.55 -15.36 13.82
N TRP A 119 -6.18 -14.99 14.94
CA TRP A 119 -6.50 -15.93 16.01
C TRP A 119 -7.99 -16.27 16.11
N GLN A 120 -8.86 -15.30 16.34
CA GLN A 120 -10.23 -15.62 16.77
C GLN A 120 -11.26 -15.67 15.64
N GLN A 121 -11.09 -14.89 14.56
CA GLN A 121 -12.16 -14.64 13.57
C GLN A 121 -11.64 -14.49 12.13
N PRO A 122 -11.01 -15.52 11.55
CA PRO A 122 -10.04 -15.31 10.48
C PRO A 122 -10.61 -14.76 9.17
N LEU A 123 -11.87 -15.02 8.83
CA LEU A 123 -12.56 -14.29 7.76
C LEU A 123 -14.01 -13.98 8.14
N THR A 124 -14.39 -12.70 8.08
CA THR A 124 -15.72 -12.21 8.45
C THR A 124 -16.24 -11.19 7.46
N TRP A 125 -17.56 -11.16 7.29
CA TRP A 125 -18.29 -10.16 6.52
C TRP A 125 -19.18 -9.38 7.48
N TRP A 126 -19.08 -8.06 7.45
CA TRP A 126 -19.89 -7.12 8.22
C TRP A 126 -20.78 -6.35 7.27
N GLU A 127 -22.07 -6.62 7.33
CA GLU A 127 -23.07 -6.06 6.43
C GLU A 127 -23.55 -4.68 6.88
N ASN A 128 -23.51 -3.74 5.94
CA ASN A 128 -23.84 -2.35 6.14
C ASN A 128 -25.35 -2.19 6.37
N PRO A 129 -25.78 -1.48 7.44
CA PRO A 129 -27.19 -1.27 7.74
C PRO A 129 -27.86 -0.23 6.84
N GLN A 130 -27.18 0.28 5.80
CA GLN A 130 -27.71 1.26 4.83
C GLN A 130 -28.10 2.59 5.52
N GLY A 131 -27.27 3.05 6.46
CA GLY A 131 -27.53 4.25 7.26
C GLY A 131 -28.65 4.11 8.31
N GLN A 132 -29.18 2.90 8.52
CA GLN A 132 -30.13 2.65 9.61
C GLN A 132 -29.40 2.61 10.95
N ASP A 133 -30.06 3.12 12.01
CA ASP A 133 -29.57 3.09 13.39
C ASP A 133 -29.68 1.67 13.98
N LYS A 134 -28.86 0.75 13.47
CA LYS A 134 -28.75 -0.65 13.90
C LYS A 134 -27.31 -1.12 13.74
N PRO A 135 -26.85 -2.09 14.56
CA PRO A 135 -25.51 -2.64 14.42
C PRO A 135 -25.34 -3.33 13.07
N TRP A 136 -24.11 -3.32 12.56
CA TRP A 136 -23.73 -4.07 11.38
C TRP A 136 -23.88 -5.57 11.65
N ARG A 137 -24.39 -6.32 10.67
CA ARG A 137 -24.60 -7.76 10.84
C ARG A 137 -23.32 -8.50 10.49
N LYS A 138 -22.79 -9.25 11.45
CA LYS A 138 -21.62 -10.12 11.23
C LYS A 138 -22.03 -11.49 10.69
N THR A 139 -21.35 -11.92 9.63
CA THR A 139 -21.36 -13.29 9.10
C THR A 139 -19.93 -13.83 9.10
N VAL A 140 -19.74 -15.06 9.57
CA VAL A 140 -18.43 -15.74 9.51
C VAL A 140 -18.28 -16.40 8.15
N ILE A 141 -17.20 -16.09 7.44
CA ILE A 141 -16.89 -16.66 6.11
C ILE A 141 -16.12 -17.97 6.28
N GLN A 142 -15.06 -17.96 7.09
CA GLN A 142 -14.20 -19.12 7.32
C GLN A 142 -13.62 -19.10 8.74
N THR A 143 -13.43 -20.30 9.30
CA THR A 143 -12.64 -20.55 10.52
C THR A 143 -11.65 -21.69 10.31
N GLY A 144 -10.67 -21.86 11.21
CA GLY A 144 -9.82 -23.07 11.22
C GLY A 144 -8.43 -22.92 10.60
N SER A 145 -8.07 -21.74 10.10
CA SER A 145 -6.68 -21.35 9.87
C SER A 145 -6.54 -19.85 10.14
N PRO A 146 -5.41 -19.40 10.72
CA PRO A 146 -5.04 -18.00 10.71
C PRO A 146 -5.02 -17.42 9.31
N VAL A 147 -5.45 -16.17 9.18
CA VAL A 147 -5.31 -15.37 7.96
C VAL A 147 -4.65 -14.05 8.31
N GLU A 148 -3.46 -13.81 7.76
CA GLU A 148 -2.70 -12.60 8.07
C GLU A 148 -3.07 -11.43 7.16
N PHE A 149 -3.50 -11.70 5.93
CA PHE A 149 -4.11 -10.69 5.07
C PHE A 149 -4.94 -11.37 3.99
N ALA A 150 -5.88 -10.62 3.41
CA ALA A 150 -6.66 -11.04 2.27
C ALA A 150 -6.88 -9.85 1.33
N PHE A 151 -7.14 -10.12 0.06
CA PHE A 151 -7.50 -9.08 -0.90
C PHE A 151 -8.52 -9.58 -1.91
N LEU A 152 -9.14 -8.61 -2.59
CA LEU A 152 -10.05 -8.89 -3.69
C LEU A 152 -9.27 -9.09 -4.99
N VAL A 153 -9.64 -10.09 -5.76
CA VAL A 153 -8.98 -10.51 -7.00
C VAL A 153 -10.02 -10.87 -8.06
N ASP A 154 -9.67 -10.69 -9.34
CA ASP A 154 -10.52 -11.06 -10.49
C ASP A 154 -10.15 -12.45 -11.03
N LEU A 155 -10.30 -13.48 -10.19
CA LEU A 155 -10.00 -14.87 -10.59
C LEU A 155 -10.93 -15.36 -11.69
N LEU A 156 -12.11 -14.77 -11.81
CA LEU A 156 -13.12 -15.13 -12.81
C LEU A 156 -13.00 -14.34 -14.12
N ASN A 157 -11.98 -13.49 -14.27
CA ASN A 157 -11.72 -12.66 -15.45
C ASN A 157 -12.97 -11.87 -15.92
N THR A 158 -13.67 -11.27 -14.96
CA THR A 158 -14.88 -10.46 -15.16
C THR A 158 -14.58 -8.99 -15.45
N GLY A 159 -13.31 -8.59 -15.34
CA GLY A 159 -12.84 -7.21 -15.34
C GLY A 159 -12.99 -6.51 -13.98
N LYS A 160 -13.33 -7.23 -12.91
CA LYS A 160 -13.54 -6.67 -11.57
C LYS A 160 -13.04 -7.59 -10.46
N ALA A 161 -12.14 -7.08 -9.64
CA ALA A 161 -11.67 -7.75 -8.44
C ALA A 161 -12.82 -7.92 -7.43
N THR A 162 -13.35 -9.15 -7.32
CA THR A 162 -14.55 -9.44 -6.52
C THR A 162 -14.48 -10.77 -5.77
N GLN A 163 -13.50 -11.63 -6.09
CA GLN A 163 -13.23 -12.86 -5.37
C GLN A 163 -12.29 -12.56 -4.20
N LEU A 164 -12.49 -13.20 -3.06
CA LEU A 164 -11.66 -13.03 -1.88
C LEU A 164 -10.55 -14.09 -1.89
N LEU A 165 -9.29 -13.65 -1.85
CA LEU A 165 -8.12 -14.50 -1.75
C LEU A 165 -7.40 -14.25 -0.42
N PRO A 166 -7.55 -15.14 0.56
CA PRO A 166 -6.85 -15.07 1.83
C PRO A 166 -5.49 -15.76 1.79
N GLN A 167 -4.54 -15.21 2.55
CA GLN A 167 -3.30 -15.88 2.90
C GLN A 167 -3.57 -16.78 4.12
N PHE A 168 -3.43 -18.11 3.99
CA PHE A 168 -3.58 -19.02 5.12
C PHE A 168 -2.21 -19.36 5.75
N GLY A 169 -2.06 -19.04 7.04
CA GLY A 169 -0.82 -19.30 7.79
C GLY A 169 -0.56 -20.78 8.10
N ASP A 170 -1.61 -21.60 8.23
CA ASP A 170 -1.45 -23.05 8.43
C ASP A 170 -1.25 -23.75 7.08
N GLU A 171 -0.04 -24.28 6.84
CA GLU A 171 0.28 -25.02 5.63
C GLU A 171 -0.60 -26.26 5.41
N ASN A 172 -1.20 -26.83 6.47
CA ASN A 172 -2.10 -27.99 6.32
C ASN A 172 -3.53 -27.59 5.93
N PHE A 173 -3.85 -26.30 5.96
CA PHE A 173 -5.16 -25.82 5.58
C PHE A 173 -5.25 -25.70 4.05
N PRO A 174 -6.36 -26.10 3.38
CA PRO A 174 -6.42 -26.05 1.93
C PRO A 174 -6.33 -24.61 1.38
N LEU A 175 -5.42 -24.36 0.44
CA LEU A 175 -5.39 -23.12 -0.34
C LEU A 175 -6.73 -22.95 -1.05
N SER A 176 -7.41 -21.84 -0.80
CA SER A 176 -8.78 -21.61 -1.25
C SER A 176 -9.04 -20.14 -1.56
N TRP A 177 -9.92 -19.90 -2.52
CA TRP A 177 -10.51 -18.58 -2.77
C TRP A 177 -12.02 -18.63 -2.54
N TYR A 178 -12.65 -17.46 -2.41
CA TYR A 178 -14.07 -17.36 -2.11
C TYR A 178 -14.79 -16.46 -3.12
N GLU A 179 -15.98 -16.88 -3.51
CA GLU A 179 -16.87 -16.17 -4.41
C GLU A 179 -18.15 -15.77 -3.69
N VAL A 180 -18.65 -14.57 -3.93
CA VAL A 180 -20.02 -14.23 -3.55
C VAL A 180 -21.00 -14.97 -4.47
N THR A 181 -21.89 -15.77 -3.89
CA THR A 181 -23.03 -16.36 -4.60
C THR A 181 -24.35 -15.96 -3.95
N GLY A 182 -25.42 -15.91 -4.73
CA GLY A 182 -26.71 -15.38 -4.27
C GLY A 182 -26.76 -13.85 -4.31
N SER A 183 -27.79 -13.28 -3.67
CA SER A 183 -28.02 -11.83 -3.57
C SER A 183 -28.97 -11.54 -2.41
N GLY A 184 -28.97 -10.31 -1.90
CA GLY A 184 -29.78 -9.88 -0.78
C GLY A 184 -29.59 -10.77 0.44
N ALA A 185 -30.68 -11.24 1.03
CA ALA A 185 -30.63 -12.12 2.20
C ALA A 185 -30.00 -13.50 1.93
N ASP A 186 -29.92 -13.94 0.68
CA ASP A 186 -29.34 -15.24 0.28
C ASP A 186 -27.86 -15.13 -0.09
N ALA A 187 -27.27 -13.93 -0.06
CA ALA A 187 -25.87 -13.72 -0.39
C ALA A 187 -24.94 -14.43 0.60
N LYS A 188 -23.92 -15.09 0.07
CA LYS A 188 -22.93 -15.83 0.88
C LYS A 188 -21.61 -15.99 0.15
N TRP A 189 -20.55 -16.18 0.93
CA TRP A 189 -19.25 -16.57 0.42
C TRP A 189 -19.18 -18.08 0.21
N THR A 190 -18.85 -18.48 -1.01
CA THR A 190 -18.71 -19.88 -1.44
C THR A 190 -17.25 -20.19 -1.64
N ARG A 191 -16.74 -21.19 -0.92
CA ARG A 191 -15.34 -21.59 -0.95
C ARG A 191 -15.06 -22.47 -2.17
N HIS A 192 -13.93 -22.20 -2.83
CA HIS A 192 -13.35 -23.01 -3.90
C HIS A 192 -11.92 -23.41 -3.52
N ILE A 193 -11.61 -24.70 -3.61
CA ILE A 193 -10.30 -25.23 -3.20
C ILE A 193 -9.38 -25.32 -4.42
N VAL A 194 -8.20 -24.71 -4.30
CA VAL A 194 -7.13 -24.73 -5.31
C VAL A 194 -6.20 -25.92 -5.08
N SER A 195 -5.81 -26.12 -3.81
CA SER A 195 -4.91 -27.19 -3.38
C SER A 195 -5.35 -27.72 -2.01
N PRO A 196 -5.16 -29.01 -1.71
CA PRO A 196 -5.50 -29.58 -0.40
C PRO A 196 -4.66 -29.01 0.76
N GLN A 197 -3.61 -28.24 0.47
CA GLN A 197 -2.72 -27.62 1.44
C GLN A 197 -2.40 -26.17 1.03
N SER A 198 -1.90 -25.37 1.97
CA SER A 198 -1.40 -24.01 1.75
C SER A 198 0.12 -24.00 1.76
N TYR A 199 0.72 -22.86 1.44
CA TYR A 199 2.15 -22.78 1.13
C TYR A 199 2.90 -21.75 2.00
N GLY A 200 2.30 -21.38 3.13
CA GLY A 200 2.92 -20.55 4.16
C GLY A 200 2.59 -19.06 4.02
N HIS A 201 3.43 -18.24 4.64
CA HIS A 201 3.28 -16.79 4.73
C HIS A 201 3.57 -16.12 3.40
N GLY A 202 2.51 -15.61 2.75
CA GLY A 202 2.56 -14.96 1.44
C GLY A 202 1.48 -15.46 0.48
N ILE A 203 0.85 -14.54 -0.24
CA ILE A 203 -0.08 -14.86 -1.33
C ILE A 203 -0.13 -13.69 -2.32
N GLY A 204 -0.28 -14.02 -3.59
CA GLY A 204 -0.43 -13.07 -4.69
C GLY A 204 -1.36 -13.61 -5.76
N ALA A 205 -1.72 -12.76 -6.70
CA ALA A 205 -2.47 -13.16 -7.88
C ALA A 205 -2.13 -12.28 -9.08
N GLY A 206 -2.17 -12.89 -10.27
CA GLY A 206 -1.91 -12.21 -11.54
C GLY A 206 -1.65 -13.24 -12.64
N ASP A 207 -1.69 -12.82 -13.90
CA ASP A 207 -1.41 -13.69 -15.05
C ASP A 207 0.11 -13.90 -15.16
N VAL A 208 0.61 -15.07 -14.76
CA VAL A 208 2.05 -15.36 -14.68
C VAL A 208 2.59 -15.86 -16.03
N ASN A 209 1.75 -16.54 -16.82
CA ASN A 209 2.15 -17.19 -18.06
C ASN A 209 1.69 -16.45 -19.33
N GLY A 210 0.95 -15.35 -19.18
CA GLY A 210 0.44 -14.53 -20.28
C GLY A 210 -0.73 -15.14 -21.03
N ASP A 211 -1.50 -16.05 -20.41
CA ASP A 211 -2.63 -16.72 -21.05
C ASP A 211 -3.97 -15.98 -20.89
N GLY A 212 -3.95 -14.84 -20.21
CA GLY A 212 -5.11 -13.99 -19.96
C GLY A 212 -5.97 -14.43 -18.79
N ARG A 213 -5.47 -15.31 -17.91
CA ARG A 213 -6.16 -15.76 -16.70
C ARG A 213 -5.35 -15.42 -15.46
N THR A 214 -6.04 -14.95 -14.42
CA THR A 214 -5.42 -14.66 -13.14
C THR A 214 -4.99 -15.94 -12.41
N ASP A 215 -3.68 -16.15 -12.26
CA ASP A 215 -3.08 -17.23 -11.48
C ASP A 215 -2.97 -16.88 -9.99
N ILE A 216 -2.66 -17.88 -9.15
CA ILE A 216 -2.42 -17.68 -7.71
C ILE A 216 -0.95 -17.96 -7.39
N ILE A 217 -0.27 -17.02 -6.74
CA ILE A 217 1.16 -17.09 -6.44
C ILE A 217 1.34 -17.31 -4.94
N THR A 218 2.17 -18.28 -4.58
CA THR A 218 2.54 -18.60 -3.19
C THR A 218 4.05 -18.51 -3.02
N PRO A 219 4.60 -18.50 -1.79
CA PRO A 219 6.06 -18.46 -1.59
C PRO A 219 6.81 -19.65 -2.19
N LYS A 220 6.12 -20.76 -2.46
CA LYS A 220 6.72 -22.03 -2.90
C LYS A 220 6.45 -22.33 -4.39
N GLY A 221 5.92 -21.38 -5.15
CA GLY A 221 5.53 -21.55 -6.54
C GLY A 221 4.13 -20.98 -6.82
N TRP A 222 3.65 -21.15 -8.04
CA TRP A 222 2.38 -20.57 -8.48
C TRP A 222 1.44 -21.64 -9.03
N PHE A 223 0.15 -21.32 -9.05
CA PHE A 223 -0.93 -22.16 -9.52
C PHE A 223 -1.53 -21.57 -10.78
N GLU A 224 -1.35 -22.26 -11.90
CA GLU A 224 -1.97 -21.92 -13.17
C GLU A 224 -3.49 -22.10 -13.08
N ALA A 225 -4.22 -21.05 -13.43
CA ALA A 225 -5.67 -21.05 -13.45
C ALA A 225 -6.23 -21.94 -14.57
N PRO A 226 -7.20 -22.81 -14.28
CA PRO A 226 -7.93 -23.50 -15.33
C PRO A 226 -8.87 -22.53 -16.07
N SER A 227 -9.40 -22.93 -17.22
CA SER A 227 -10.39 -22.12 -17.96
C SER A 227 -11.70 -21.90 -17.19
N ASP A 228 -12.01 -22.78 -16.23
CA ASP A 228 -13.08 -22.61 -15.25
C ASP A 228 -12.49 -22.76 -13.83
N PRO A 229 -12.13 -21.66 -13.16
CA PRO A 229 -11.57 -21.67 -11.80
C PRO A 229 -12.43 -22.38 -10.75
N ARG A 230 -13.74 -22.54 -10.97
CA ARG A 230 -14.68 -23.17 -10.03
C ARG A 230 -14.62 -24.68 -10.03
N ASN A 231 -14.39 -25.29 -11.20
CA ASN A 231 -14.49 -26.75 -11.40
C ASN A 231 -13.25 -27.38 -12.04
N GLY A 232 -12.39 -26.55 -12.63
CA GLY A 232 -11.17 -27.00 -13.29
C GLY A 232 -10.04 -27.31 -12.31
N GLN A 233 -9.05 -28.03 -12.81
CA GLN A 233 -7.87 -28.37 -12.04
C GLN A 233 -6.83 -27.26 -12.16
N TRP A 234 -6.43 -26.69 -11.03
CA TRP A 234 -5.27 -25.81 -10.92
C TRP A 234 -3.98 -26.61 -11.04
N ILE A 235 -3.00 -26.11 -11.80
CA ILE A 235 -1.72 -26.79 -12.03
C ILE A 235 -0.65 -26.08 -11.23
N PHE A 236 0.01 -26.80 -10.32
CA PHE A 236 1.07 -26.22 -9.50
C PHE A 236 2.43 -26.27 -10.21
N HIS A 237 3.06 -25.10 -10.30
CA HIS A 237 4.38 -24.87 -10.87
C HIS A 237 5.36 -24.48 -9.75
N GLN A 238 6.13 -25.45 -9.27
CA GLN A 238 7.09 -25.27 -8.17
C GLN A 238 8.42 -24.70 -8.67
N GLU A 239 8.41 -23.46 -9.13
CA GLU A 239 9.58 -22.83 -9.77
C GLU A 239 10.49 -22.10 -8.78
N PHE A 240 9.99 -21.78 -7.57
CA PHE A 240 10.72 -21.03 -6.55
C PHE A 240 10.35 -21.48 -5.13
N ASN A 241 11.15 -21.03 -4.16
CA ASN A 241 10.91 -21.23 -2.73
C ASN A 241 11.51 -20.05 -1.95
N LEU A 242 10.67 -19.06 -1.67
CA LEU A 242 11.03 -17.76 -1.08
C LEU A 242 10.93 -17.76 0.46
N GLY A 243 10.59 -18.90 1.07
CA GLY A 243 10.36 -18.95 2.51
C GLY A 243 9.07 -18.24 2.93
N ALA A 244 9.18 -17.10 3.59
CA ALA A 244 8.06 -16.29 4.08
C ALA A 244 8.08 -14.91 3.40
N THR A 245 6.93 -14.48 2.89
CA THR A 245 6.75 -13.27 2.07
C THR A 245 5.44 -12.56 2.44
N GLY A 246 5.33 -11.27 2.12
CA GLY A 246 4.09 -10.50 2.28
C GLY A 246 3.15 -10.65 1.07
N PHE A 247 2.48 -9.56 0.70
CA PHE A 247 1.75 -9.48 -0.57
C PHE A 247 2.69 -9.70 -1.75
N ILE A 248 2.29 -10.55 -2.70
CA ILE A 248 3.03 -10.79 -3.94
C ILE A 248 2.24 -10.12 -5.08
N TYR A 249 2.91 -9.20 -5.79
CA TYR A 249 2.37 -8.53 -6.97
C TYR A 249 2.97 -9.14 -8.23
N VAL A 250 2.15 -9.23 -9.29
CA VAL A 250 2.59 -9.65 -10.62
C VAL A 250 2.38 -8.46 -11.55
N GLU A 251 3.49 -7.90 -12.04
CA GLU A 251 3.50 -6.77 -12.95
C GLU A 251 4.61 -6.97 -13.98
N ASP A 252 4.27 -6.81 -15.26
CA ASP A 252 5.24 -6.85 -16.35
C ASP A 252 5.74 -5.44 -16.67
N VAL A 253 6.92 -5.10 -16.17
CA VAL A 253 7.56 -3.80 -16.45
C VAL A 253 8.70 -3.97 -17.45
N ASN A 254 8.45 -3.61 -18.71
CA ASN A 254 9.46 -3.59 -19.75
C ASN A 254 9.67 -2.16 -20.26
N GLY A 255 10.91 -1.66 -20.16
CA GLY A 255 11.26 -0.39 -20.76
C GLY A 255 11.52 -0.56 -22.26
N GLU A 256 11.11 0.42 -23.07
CA GLU A 256 11.29 0.44 -24.54
C GLU A 256 12.74 0.14 -24.98
N LYS A 257 13.73 0.55 -24.16
CA LYS A 257 15.15 0.42 -24.45
C LYS A 257 15.85 -0.66 -23.64
N GLY A 258 15.18 -1.27 -22.68
CA GLY A 258 15.82 -2.15 -21.71
C GLY A 258 14.98 -2.35 -20.46
N SER A 259 15.36 -3.33 -19.67
CA SER A 259 14.69 -3.69 -18.43
C SER A 259 15.71 -3.72 -17.29
N ILE A 260 15.26 -3.38 -16.09
CA ILE A 260 16.02 -3.56 -14.85
C ILE A 260 15.26 -4.53 -13.96
N TYR A 261 15.99 -5.35 -13.22
CA TYR A 261 15.43 -6.21 -12.20
C TYR A 261 16.24 -6.04 -10.92
N PHE A 262 15.53 -5.80 -9.82
CA PHE A 262 16.07 -5.62 -8.49
C PHE A 262 15.34 -6.55 -7.55
N ASP A 263 16.10 -7.29 -6.75
CA ASP A 263 15.61 -8.18 -5.71
C ASP A 263 16.06 -7.63 -4.36
N LEU A 264 15.11 -7.41 -3.45
CA LEU A 264 15.43 -6.92 -2.11
C LEU A 264 16.19 -7.97 -1.29
N GLU A 265 15.98 -9.26 -1.55
CA GLU A 265 16.72 -10.35 -0.89
C GLU A 265 18.18 -10.42 -1.34
N ASP A 266 18.48 -9.95 -2.56
CA ASP A 266 19.84 -9.78 -3.09
C ASP A 266 20.12 -8.31 -3.47
N MET A 267 19.97 -7.42 -2.49
CA MET A 267 20.11 -5.97 -2.63
C MET A 267 21.46 -5.50 -3.24
N HIS A 268 22.46 -6.38 -3.34
CA HIS A 268 23.79 -6.09 -3.87
C HIS A 268 23.91 -6.34 -5.36
N GLN A 269 22.87 -6.87 -5.99
CA GLN A 269 22.86 -7.18 -7.40
C GLN A 269 21.75 -6.39 -8.09
N LEU A 270 22.11 -5.79 -9.22
CA LEU A 270 21.17 -5.21 -10.16
C LEU A 270 21.28 -5.99 -11.47
N GLN A 271 20.17 -6.55 -11.93
CA GLN A 271 20.12 -7.15 -13.26
C GLN A 271 19.71 -6.08 -14.27
N TYR A 272 20.43 -6.00 -15.38
CA TYR A 272 20.19 -5.02 -16.43
C TYR A 272 20.15 -5.69 -17.81
N PHE A 273 19.14 -5.34 -18.59
CA PHE A 273 18.97 -5.77 -19.97
C PHE A 273 18.89 -4.53 -20.87
N ASN A 274 19.62 -4.53 -21.98
CA ASN A 274 19.61 -3.44 -22.95
C ASN A 274 19.18 -3.95 -24.33
N HIS A 275 18.13 -3.35 -24.89
CA HIS A 275 17.63 -3.71 -26.21
C HIS A 275 18.56 -3.27 -27.35
N GLU A 276 19.45 -2.30 -27.09
CA GLU A 276 20.42 -1.80 -28.08
C GLU A 276 21.67 -2.69 -28.20
N ASP A 277 21.86 -3.67 -27.30
CA ASP A 277 22.98 -4.59 -27.40
C ASP A 277 22.85 -5.44 -28.70
N PRO A 278 23.95 -5.71 -29.43
CA PRO A 278 23.88 -6.53 -30.63
C PRO A 278 23.26 -7.91 -30.34
N ALA A 279 22.34 -8.37 -31.19
CA ALA A 279 21.52 -9.56 -30.94
C ALA A 279 22.29 -10.83 -30.51
N HIS A 280 23.55 -11.00 -30.93
CA HIS A 280 24.38 -12.16 -30.57
C HIS A 280 25.03 -12.08 -29.17
N VAL A 281 24.95 -10.93 -28.50
CA VAL A 281 25.42 -10.69 -27.11
C VAL A 281 24.33 -10.11 -26.21
N GLN A 282 23.11 -9.97 -26.75
CA GLN A 282 21.97 -9.45 -26.02
C GLN A 282 21.56 -10.43 -24.92
N GLY A 283 21.44 -9.94 -23.69
CA GLY A 283 21.13 -10.74 -22.52
C GLY A 283 21.19 -9.94 -21.23
N TRP A 284 20.70 -10.54 -20.14
CA TRP A 284 20.80 -9.96 -18.80
C TRP A 284 22.25 -9.93 -18.34
N ARG A 285 22.66 -8.80 -17.76
CA ARG A 285 23.93 -8.64 -17.06
C ARG A 285 23.68 -8.40 -15.58
N THR A 286 24.37 -9.17 -14.74
CA THR A 286 24.35 -8.95 -13.29
C THR A 286 25.44 -7.94 -12.93
N ILE A 287 25.03 -6.86 -12.27
CA ILE A 287 25.90 -5.78 -11.81
C ILE A 287 25.98 -5.86 -10.28
N LEU A 288 27.17 -6.11 -9.76
CA LEU A 288 27.42 -6.03 -8.32
C LEU A 288 27.50 -4.55 -7.91
N VAL A 289 26.52 -4.06 -7.16
CA VAL A 289 26.40 -2.63 -6.82
C VAL A 289 27.20 -2.20 -5.59
N THR A 290 28.16 -3.02 -5.15
CA THR A 290 29.07 -2.71 -4.02
C THR A 290 30.46 -2.24 -4.44
N GLY A 291 30.70 -2.01 -5.74
CA GLY A 291 31.90 -1.32 -6.24
C GLY A 291 32.12 0.05 -5.58
N ALA A 292 33.36 0.41 -5.27
CA ALA A 292 33.68 1.64 -4.52
C ALA A 292 33.30 2.93 -5.28
N GLU A 293 33.18 2.83 -6.61
CA GLU A 293 32.68 3.87 -7.51
C GLU A 293 31.17 4.11 -7.38
N HIS A 294 30.42 3.16 -6.83
CA HIS A 294 28.99 3.33 -6.62
C HIS A 294 28.70 4.26 -5.43
N PRO A 295 27.55 4.98 -5.45
CA PRO A 295 27.18 5.88 -4.38
C PRO A 295 27.30 5.22 -3.00
N TYR A 296 27.89 5.95 -2.05
CA TYR A 296 28.17 5.52 -0.66
C TYR A 296 29.19 4.40 -0.46
N MET A 297 29.42 3.53 -1.45
CA MET A 297 30.17 2.28 -1.25
C MET A 297 31.64 2.50 -0.87
N ALA A 298 32.25 3.62 -1.27
CA ALA A 298 33.59 4.00 -0.80
C ALA A 298 33.69 4.22 0.72
N ASN A 299 32.57 4.45 1.41
CA ASN A 299 32.53 4.60 2.88
C ASN A 299 32.27 3.28 3.60
N TRP A 300 31.95 2.22 2.85
CA TRP A 300 31.70 0.88 3.37
C TRP A 300 32.91 -0.03 3.09
N TRP A 301 32.81 -1.30 3.48
CA TRP A 301 33.90 -2.26 3.33
C TRP A 301 34.11 -2.69 1.86
N VAL A 302 35.15 -3.51 1.63
CA VAL A 302 35.64 -3.93 0.30
C VAL A 302 34.51 -4.44 -0.60
N PRO A 303 34.49 -4.09 -1.91
CA PRO A 303 33.49 -4.57 -2.86
C PRO A 303 33.28 -6.09 -2.84
N GLY A 304 32.04 -6.53 -2.99
CA GLY A 304 31.64 -7.95 -2.90
C GLY A 304 31.23 -8.39 -1.49
N CYS A 305 31.50 -7.58 -0.46
CA CYS A 305 30.93 -7.81 0.86
C CYS A 305 29.54 -7.17 0.95
N VAL A 306 28.55 -8.00 1.29
CA VAL A 306 27.11 -7.65 1.47
C VAL A 306 26.96 -6.50 2.45
N ILE A 307 26.12 -5.51 2.14
CA ILE A 307 25.58 -4.49 3.06
C ILE A 307 24.14 -4.83 3.48
N GLY A 308 23.75 -4.52 4.71
CA GLY A 308 22.42 -4.84 5.23
C GLY A 308 21.39 -3.74 4.99
N TYR A 309 20.12 -4.08 5.22
CA TYR A 309 18.97 -3.15 5.18
C TYR A 309 19.25 -1.86 5.98
N GLU A 310 19.88 -1.96 7.14
CA GLU A 310 20.27 -0.82 7.99
C GLU A 310 21.20 0.19 7.29
N HIS A 311 22.05 -0.25 6.35
CA HIS A 311 22.96 0.63 5.62
C HIS A 311 22.19 1.58 4.69
N THR A 312 21.04 1.15 4.16
CA THR A 312 20.18 2.00 3.32
C THR A 312 19.67 3.22 4.09
N PHE A 313 19.32 3.05 5.37
CA PHE A 313 18.89 4.15 6.24
C PHE A 313 20.03 5.09 6.58
N VAL A 314 21.24 4.57 6.80
CA VAL A 314 22.42 5.39 7.03
C VAL A 314 22.73 6.24 5.79
N ASN A 315 22.65 5.65 4.61
CA ASN A 315 22.83 6.37 3.34
C ASN A 315 21.76 7.46 3.15
N ALA A 316 20.49 7.15 3.41
CA ALA A 316 19.38 8.10 3.34
C ALA A 316 19.54 9.27 4.35
N LEU A 317 19.99 8.97 5.58
CA LEU A 317 20.29 10.00 6.57
C LEU A 317 21.44 10.91 6.12
N ALA A 318 22.48 10.34 5.50
CA ALA A 318 23.59 11.12 4.96
C ALA A 318 23.13 12.07 3.84
N ASP A 319 22.26 11.61 2.94
CA ASP A 319 21.62 12.49 1.94
C ASP A 319 20.78 13.59 2.58
N PHE A 320 19.99 13.25 3.59
CA PHE A 320 19.17 14.23 4.33
C PHE A 320 20.01 15.36 4.93
N LEU A 321 21.06 15.01 5.67
CA LEU A 321 21.95 15.97 6.32
C LEU A 321 22.68 16.85 5.29
N LYS A 322 23.13 16.26 4.18
CA LYS A 322 23.79 16.98 3.09
C LYS A 322 22.85 17.95 2.37
N GLY A 323 21.59 17.56 2.18
CA GLY A 323 20.56 18.45 1.64
C GLY A 323 20.27 19.63 2.57
N LEU A 324 20.17 19.38 3.89
CA LEU A 324 20.01 20.44 4.89
C LEU A 324 21.18 21.44 4.87
N GLU A 325 22.42 20.95 4.78
CA GLU A 325 23.61 21.81 4.71
C GLU A 325 23.59 22.72 3.48
N LYS A 326 23.13 22.20 2.33
CA LYS A 326 23.13 22.92 1.05
C LYS A 326 21.86 23.71 0.77
N GLY A 327 20.80 23.51 1.54
CA GLY A 327 19.46 24.00 1.22
C GLY A 327 18.89 23.34 -0.05
N GLU A 328 19.32 22.11 -0.37
CA GLU A 328 18.86 21.34 -1.52
C GLU A 328 17.78 20.34 -1.10
N ARG A 329 16.79 20.14 -1.99
CA ARG A 329 15.75 19.13 -1.82
C ARG A 329 16.37 17.73 -1.86
N VAL A 330 15.99 16.90 -0.88
CA VAL A 330 16.46 15.52 -0.76
C VAL A 330 15.37 14.61 -1.31
N ARG A 331 15.77 13.66 -2.15
CA ARG A 331 14.88 12.67 -2.76
C ARG A 331 15.20 11.26 -2.23
N PRO A 332 14.24 10.33 -2.23
CA PRO A 332 12.83 10.53 -2.61
C PRO A 332 12.04 11.32 -1.56
N ASP A 333 10.99 12.02 -1.99
CA ASP A 333 9.96 12.60 -1.12
C ASP A 333 8.53 12.35 -1.64
N PHE A 334 7.53 13.02 -1.04
CA PHE A 334 6.12 12.82 -1.41
C PHE A 334 5.78 13.15 -2.87
N ARG A 335 6.53 14.04 -3.51
CA ARG A 335 6.30 14.33 -4.93
C ARG A 335 6.89 13.23 -5.80
N ASP A 336 8.04 12.66 -5.43
CA ASP A 336 8.55 11.47 -6.12
C ASP A 336 7.58 10.29 -5.97
N ALA A 337 6.95 10.15 -4.79
CA ALA A 337 5.89 9.15 -4.57
C ALA A 337 4.65 9.41 -5.45
N LEU A 338 4.19 10.66 -5.54
CA LEU A 338 3.07 11.05 -6.40
C LEU A 338 3.38 10.82 -7.89
N GLU A 339 4.58 11.19 -8.34
CA GLU A 339 5.05 10.97 -9.71
C GLU A 339 5.11 9.46 -10.02
N THR A 340 5.58 8.64 -9.06
CA THR A 340 5.57 7.17 -9.19
C THR A 340 4.14 6.63 -9.32
N GLN A 341 3.19 7.11 -8.50
CA GLN A 341 1.80 6.71 -8.59
C GLN A 341 1.15 7.13 -9.91
N ALA A 342 1.43 8.34 -10.41
CA ALA A 342 0.93 8.79 -11.71
C ALA A 342 1.44 7.93 -12.87
N VAL A 343 2.69 7.45 -12.79
CA VAL A 343 3.23 6.49 -13.76
C VAL A 343 2.52 5.14 -13.65
N ALA A 344 2.36 4.60 -12.44
CA ALA A 344 1.65 3.34 -12.22
C ALA A 344 0.20 3.41 -12.75
N GLU A 345 -0.52 4.48 -12.44
CA GLU A 345 -1.89 4.71 -12.92
C GLU A 345 -1.94 4.83 -14.45
N ALA A 346 -0.99 5.52 -15.07
CA ALA A 346 -0.91 5.61 -16.53
C ALA A 346 -0.59 4.26 -17.18
N VAL A 347 0.25 3.42 -16.57
CA VAL A 347 0.51 2.05 -17.03
C VAL A 347 -0.77 1.22 -16.96
N LEU A 348 -1.49 1.25 -15.83
CA LEU A 348 -2.75 0.54 -15.64
C LEU A 348 -3.82 1.00 -16.64
N GLU A 349 -3.96 2.31 -16.85
CA GLU A 349 -4.92 2.86 -17.82
C GLU A 349 -4.51 2.55 -19.27
N SER A 350 -3.21 2.59 -19.57
CA SER A 350 -2.68 2.19 -20.88
C SER A 350 -3.00 0.74 -21.18
N ALA A 351 -2.82 -0.16 -20.19
CA ALA A 351 -3.17 -1.57 -20.31
C ALA A 351 -4.69 -1.75 -20.52
N ARG A 352 -5.51 -1.04 -19.73
CA ARG A 352 -6.99 -1.12 -19.82
C ARG A 352 -7.54 -0.61 -21.15
N THR A 353 -6.93 0.43 -21.72
CA THR A 353 -7.43 1.12 -22.92
C THR A 353 -6.73 0.72 -24.21
N GLU A 354 -5.65 -0.05 -24.12
CA GLU A 354 -4.74 -0.39 -25.22
C GLU A 354 -4.23 0.85 -25.97
N ARG A 355 -4.02 1.96 -25.25
CA ARG A 355 -3.59 3.24 -25.82
C ARG A 355 -2.48 3.84 -25.00
N TRP A 356 -1.62 4.60 -25.66
CA TRP A 356 -0.64 5.44 -24.98
C TRP A 356 -1.33 6.45 -24.07
N VAL A 357 -1.05 6.34 -22.77
CA VAL A 357 -1.48 7.28 -21.74
C VAL A 357 -0.24 7.99 -21.23
N SER A 358 -0.30 9.32 -21.18
CA SER A 358 0.75 10.10 -20.54
C SER A 358 0.46 10.17 -19.04
N PRO A 359 1.43 9.93 -18.15
CA PRO A 359 1.22 10.12 -16.72
C PRO A 359 0.89 11.58 -16.44
N GLU A 360 -0.33 11.83 -15.98
CA GLU A 360 -0.79 13.18 -15.64
C GLU A 360 -0.27 13.58 -14.25
N THR A 361 0.97 14.02 -14.20
CA THR A 361 1.44 14.85 -13.08
C THR A 361 1.03 16.28 -13.43
N GLY A 362 -0.24 16.66 -13.21
CA GLY A 362 -0.80 17.95 -13.65
C GLY A 362 0.18 19.12 -13.48
N ASP A 363 0.24 20.00 -14.48
CA ASP A 363 1.16 21.15 -14.58
C ASP A 363 1.33 21.87 -13.24
N LEU A 364 2.37 21.51 -12.48
CA LEU A 364 2.80 22.21 -11.27
C LEU A 364 3.55 23.51 -11.60
N ARG A 365 3.22 24.12 -12.73
CA ARG A 365 3.60 25.47 -13.10
C ARG A 365 2.65 26.40 -12.39
N LEU A 366 3.08 26.84 -11.22
CA LEU A 366 2.53 27.99 -10.52
C LEU A 366 2.46 29.19 -11.47
N GLU A 367 1.28 29.51 -11.96
CA GLU A 367 0.99 30.90 -12.30
C GLU A 367 0.94 31.69 -11.00
N ALA A 368 2.08 32.24 -10.59
CA ALA A 368 2.13 33.32 -9.62
C ALA A 368 1.33 34.50 -10.16
N ARG A 369 0.09 34.67 -9.68
CA ARG A 369 -0.66 35.91 -9.84
C ARG A 369 -0.71 36.64 -8.50
N GLY A 370 0.22 37.61 -8.39
CA GLY A 370 0.06 38.96 -7.82
C GLY A 370 -0.50 39.08 -6.42
#